data_AF-A0ABD0QBP8-F1
#
_entry.id   AF-A0ABD0QBP8-F1
#
_cell.length_a   1.000
_cell.length_b   1.000
_cell.length_c   1.000
_cell.angle_alpha   90.00
_cell.angle_beta   90.00
_cell.angle_gamma   90.00
#
_symmetry.space_group_name_H-M   'P 1'
#
loop_
_entity.id
_entity.type
_entity.pdbx_description
1 polymer ?
#
loop_
_entity_poly.entity_id
_entity_poly.type
_entity_poly.pdbx_seq_one_letter_code
_entity_poly.pdbx_strand_id
1 'polypeptide(L)' 'MANLRCQEKTPIQILHEYGIKIGSAPVYELIQADGDTHQPSFMFSVTIGDITCK' A
#
# COMPACT_ATOMS: atom_id res chain seq x y z
N MET A 1 -2.26 -12.65 -22.94
CA MET A 1 -0.87 -12.19 -22.69
C MET A 1 -0.88 -10.96 -21.76
N ALA A 2 -1.23 -11.11 -20.48
CA ALA A 2 -1.41 -9.96 -19.56
C ALA A 2 -0.59 -10.05 -18.25
N ASN A 3 0.36 -10.99 -18.12
CA ASN A 3 0.97 -11.32 -16.83
C ASN A 3 2.50 -11.18 -16.77
N LEU A 4 3.10 -10.29 -17.59
CA LEU A 4 4.56 -10.15 -17.69
C LEU A 4 5.08 -8.73 -17.40
N ARG A 5 4.26 -7.79 -16.93
CA ARG A 5 4.69 -6.37 -16.76
C ARG A 5 5.07 -5.92 -15.35
N CYS A 6 5.07 -6.79 -14.34
CA CYS A 6 5.32 -6.36 -12.95
C CYS A 6 6.26 -7.27 -12.16
N GLN A 7 7.30 -7.85 -12.77
CA GLN A 7 8.26 -8.65 -11.98
C GLN A 7 9.23 -7.79 -11.13
N GLU A 8 9.25 -6.47 -11.30
CA GLU A 8 10.17 -5.55 -10.60
C GLU A 8 9.49 -4.45 -9.76
N LYS A 9 8.15 -4.33 -9.81
CA LYS A 9 7.42 -3.29 -9.06
C LYS A 9 6.93 -3.84 -7.74
N THR A 10 7.14 -3.10 -6.66
CA THR A 10 6.55 -3.44 -5.36
C THR A 10 5.03 -3.31 -5.42
N PRO A 11 4.28 -4.04 -4.57
CA PRO A 11 2.84 -3.87 -4.47
C PRO A 11 2.41 -2.41 -4.24
N ILE A 12 3.21 -1.63 -3.52
CA ILE A 12 2.98 -0.19 -3.28
C ILE A 12 3.00 0.58 -4.61
N GLN A 13 4.01 0.34 -5.45
CA GLN A 13 4.12 1.02 -6.74
C GLN A 13 2.96 0.64 -7.67
N ILE A 14 2.58 -0.64 -7.70
CA ILE A 14 1.45 -1.12 -8.50
C ILE A 14 0.16 -0.45 -8.03
N LEU A 15 -0.06 -0.39 -6.72
CA LEU A 15 -1.25 0.21 -6.13
C LEU A 15 -1.30 1.73 -6.37
N HIS A 16 -0.16 2.40 -6.30
CA HIS A 16 -0.04 3.83 -6.59
C HIS A 16 -0.37 4.14 -8.05
N GLU A 17 0.20 3.41 -9.01
CA GLU A 17 -0.11 3.56 -10.43
C GLU A 17 -1.59 3.32 -10.72
N TYR A 18 -2.18 2.29 -10.11
CA TYR A 18 -3.60 2.00 -10.22
C TYR A 18 -4.45 3.16 -9.67
N GLY A 19 -4.15 3.63 -8.46
CA GLY A 19 -4.87 4.73 -7.81
C GLY A 19 -4.83 6.02 -8.61
N ILE A 20 -3.65 6.42 -9.10
CA ILE A 20 -3.49 7.58 -9.98
C ILE A 20 -4.33 7.42 -11.25
N LYS A 21 -4.32 6.23 -11.87
CA LYS A 21 -5.10 5.96 -13.09
C LYS A 21 -6.61 6.09 -12.89
N ILE A 22 -7.12 5.78 -11.70
CA ILE A 22 -8.55 5.92 -11.36
C ILE A 22 -8.89 7.27 -10.70
N GLY A 23 -7.92 8.18 -10.58
CA GLY A 23 -8.12 9.50 -9.97
C GLY A 23 -8.21 9.50 -8.45
N SER A 24 -7.79 8.40 -7.79
CA SER A 24 -7.80 8.24 -6.34
C SER A 24 -6.46 7.64 -5.89
N ALA A 25 -5.47 8.48 -5.63
CA ALA A 25 -4.17 8.02 -5.15
C ALA A 25 -4.32 7.32 -3.78
N PRO A 26 -3.59 6.22 -3.52
CA PRO A 26 -3.62 5.57 -2.22
C PRO A 26 -3.03 6.47 -1.13
N VAL A 27 -3.75 6.58 -0.02
CA VAL A 27 -3.31 7.26 1.20
C VAL A 27 -2.93 6.19 2.22
N TYR A 28 -1.71 6.26 2.75
CA TYR A 28 -1.21 5.33 3.76
C TYR A 28 -1.09 6.02 5.11
N GLU A 29 -1.56 5.37 6.16
CA GLU A 29 -1.49 5.87 7.53
C GLU A 29 -0.90 4.80 8.44
N LEU A 30 0.01 5.20 9.33
CA LEU A 30 0.54 4.33 10.37
C LEU A 30 -0.51 4.19 11.47
N ILE A 31 -1.05 2.98 11.64
CA ILE A 31 -2.11 2.71 12.61
C ILE A 31 -1.60 2.05 13.89
N GLN A 32 -0.43 1.40 13.83
CA GLN A 32 0.22 0.80 15.00
C GLN A 32 1.73 0.83 14.82
N ALA A 33 2.43 1.23 15.86
CA ALA A 33 3.88 1.16 15.98
C ALA A 33 4.21 0.66 17.39
N ASP A 34 4.43 -0.64 17.50
CA ASP A 34 4.67 -1.34 18.75
C ASP A 34 5.82 -2.34 18.59
N GLY A 35 5.94 -3.31 19.50
CA GLY A 35 7.03 -4.27 19.52
C GLY A 35 8.25 -3.82 20.31
N ASP A 36 9.16 -4.76 20.56
CA ASP A 36 10.40 -4.52 21.29
C ASP A 36 11.39 -3.69 20.47
N THR A 37 12.30 -2.98 21.13
CA THR A 37 13.34 -2.17 20.45
C THR A 37 14.17 -2.97 19.44
N HIS A 38 14.32 -4.28 19.66
CA HIS A 38 15.06 -5.16 18.76
C HIS A 38 14.19 -5.79 17.66
N GLN A 39 12.86 -5.73 17.81
CA GLN A 39 11.89 -6.28 16.86
C GLN A 39 10.62 -5.40 16.83
N PRO A 40 10.72 -4.20 16.23
CA PRO A 40 9.56 -3.32 16.10
C PRO A 40 8.54 -3.91 15.11
N SER A 41 7.27 -3.62 15.36
CA SER A 41 6.12 -3.99 14.56
C SER A 41 5.40 -2.72 14.10
N PHE A 42 5.05 -2.68 12.81
CA PHE A 42 4.33 -1.56 12.23
C PHE A 42 3.15 -2.07 11.41
N MET A 43 1.98 -1.50 11.63
CA MET A 43 0.81 -1.73 10.79
C MET A 43 0.40 -0.43 10.11
N PHE A 44 0.06 -0.55 8.83
CA PHE A 44 -0.38 0.57 8.01
C PHE A 44 -1.75 0.26 7.43
N SER A 45 -2.65 1.23 7.47
CA SER A 45 -3.85 1.22 6.66
C SER A 45 -3.60 1.87 5.31
N VAL A 46 -4.37 1.47 4.30
CA VAL A 46 -4.40 2.11 2.99
C VAL A 46 -5.83 2.45 2.61
N THR A 47 -6.04 3.67 2.12
CA THR A 47 -7.34 4.15 1.60
C THR A 47 -7.22 4.53 0.13
N ILE A 48 -8.13 4.05 -0.70
CA ILE A 48 -8.25 4.38 -2.13
C ILE A 48 -9.71 4.68 -2.42
N GLY A 49 -10.03 5.95 -2.70
CA GLY A 49 -11.42 6.39 -2.80
C GLY A 49 -12.15 6.10 -1.49
N ASP A 50 -13.23 5.32 -1.56
CA ASP A 50 -14.06 4.96 -0.41
C ASP A 50 -13.67 3.61 0.24
N ILE A 51 -12.60 2.97 -0.23
CA ILE A 51 -12.14 1.67 0.27
C ILE A 51 -10.97 1.88 1.22
N THR A 52 -11.10 1.42 2.47
CA THR A 52 -10.02 1.41 3.47
C THR A 52 -9.71 -0.01 3.93
N CYS A 53 -8.44 -0.41 3.87
CA CYS A 53 -7.92 -1.66 4.43
C CYS A 53 -7.00 -1.35 5.61
N LYS A 54 -7.07 -2.16 6.67
CA LYS A 54 -6.28 -2.01 7.91
C LYS A 54 -5.47 -3.28 8.18
#